data_AF-A0A8J6I5T4-F1
#
_entry.id   AF-A0A8J6I5T4-F1
#
_cell.length_a   1.000
_cell.length_b   1.000
_cell.length_c   1.000
_cell.angle_alpha   90.00
_cell.angle_beta   90.00
_cell.angle_gamma   90.00
#
_symmetry.space_group_name_H-M   'P 1'
#
loop_
_entity.id
_entity.type
_entity.pdbx_description
1 polymer ?
#
loop_
_entity_poly.entity_id
_entity_poly.type
_entity_poly.pdbx_seq_one_letter_code
_entity_poly.pdbx_strand_id
1 'polypeptide(L)'
;IALWMDVTRRARPGTVAPASTLLSYAAYLSGQGSLASVALDRAHADDPEYPMAQLLREAITHGLPPDLLRDRRNNHRESVPSASL
;
A
#
# COMPACT_ATOMS: atom_id res chain seq x y z
N ILE A 1 -3.98 7.65 6.04
CA ILE A 1 -3.17 6.79 6.94
C ILE A 1 -3.93 6.39 8.21
N ALA A 2 -4.58 7.31 8.94
CA ALA A 2 -5.24 7.03 10.21
C ALA A 2 -6.22 5.82 10.20
N LEU A 3 -7.04 5.69 9.14
CA LEU A 3 -7.91 4.53 8.96
C LEU A 3 -7.13 3.20 8.99
N TRP A 4 -6.10 3.10 8.15
CA TRP A 4 -5.29 1.88 8.08
C TRP A 4 -4.55 1.59 9.37
N MET A 5 -4.10 2.61 10.09
CA MET A 5 -3.51 2.42 11.42
C MET A 5 -4.53 1.84 12.42
N ASP A 6 -5.78 2.28 12.39
CA ASP A 6 -6.82 1.73 13.26
C ASP A 6 -7.18 0.28 12.87
N VAL A 7 -7.31 0.00 11.57
CA VAL A 7 -7.57 -1.35 11.05
C VAL A 7 -6.44 -2.32 11.41
N THR A 8 -5.18 -1.95 11.16
CA THR A 8 -4.01 -2.78 11.48
C THR A 8 -3.90 -3.07 12.99
N ARG A 9 -4.30 -2.11 13.83
CA ARG A 9 -4.29 -2.27 15.30
C ARG A 9 -5.36 -3.25 15.79
N ARG A 10 -6.50 -3.32 15.10
CA ARG A 10 -7.64 -4.21 15.43
C ARG A 10 -7.61 -5.54 14.69
N ALA A 11 -6.68 -5.72 13.75
CA ALA A 11 -6.53 -6.94 12.96
C ALA A 11 -6.28 -8.14 13.86
N ARG A 12 -6.97 -9.24 13.57
CA ARG A 12 -6.79 -10.53 14.25
C ARG A 12 -5.68 -11.34 13.56
N PRO A 13 -5.06 -12.32 14.24
CA PRO A 13 -4.08 -13.21 13.61
C PRO A 13 -4.61 -13.80 12.30
N GLY A 14 -3.78 -13.79 11.24
CA GLY A 14 -4.18 -14.20 9.88
C GLY A 14 -4.88 -13.12 9.04
N THR A 15 -5.14 -11.93 9.61
CA THR A 15 -5.60 -10.74 8.87
C THR A 15 -4.64 -9.55 9.02
N VAL A 16 -3.53 -9.75 9.73
CA VAL A 16 -2.55 -8.69 9.98
C VAL A 16 -1.74 -8.41 8.72
N ALA A 17 -1.40 -9.44 7.93
CA ALA A 17 -0.71 -9.31 6.65
C ALA A 17 -1.43 -8.37 5.66
N PRO A 18 -2.71 -8.60 5.28
CA PRO A 18 -3.41 -7.69 4.38
C PRO A 18 -3.54 -6.27 4.95
N ALA A 19 -3.92 -6.13 6.23
CA ALA A 19 -4.10 -4.82 6.85
C ALA A 19 -2.79 -4.03 6.94
N SER A 20 -1.70 -4.66 7.34
CA SER A 20 -0.38 -4.03 7.46
C SER A 20 0.22 -3.70 6.10
N THR A 21 -0.03 -4.52 5.08
CA THR A 21 0.37 -4.22 3.70
C THR A 21 -0.32 -2.95 3.17
N LEU A 22 -1.61 -2.78 3.43
CA LEU A 22 -2.36 -1.58 3.03
C LEU A 22 -1.93 -0.34 3.80
N LEU A 23 -1.60 -0.48 5.09
CA LEU A 23 -0.96 0.58 5.86
C LEU A 23 0.39 0.98 5.26
N SER A 24 1.23 0.00 4.91
CA SER A 24 2.53 0.27 4.29
C SER A 24 2.38 1.05 2.99
N TYR A 25 1.48 0.61 2.12
CA TYR A 25 1.21 1.27 0.85
C TYR A 25 0.74 2.72 1.06
N ALA A 26 -0.19 2.95 1.99
CA ALA A 26 -0.67 4.29 2.30
C ALA A 26 0.42 5.21 2.90
N ALA A 27 1.28 4.66 3.76
CA ALA A 27 2.41 5.36 4.36
C ALA A 27 3.44 5.76 3.29
N TYR A 28 3.78 4.82 2.42
CA TYR A 28 4.71 5.02 1.32
C TYR A 28 4.23 6.11 0.34
N LEU A 29 2.96 6.08 -0.08
CA LEU A 29 2.38 7.14 -0.92
C LEU A 29 2.39 8.53 -0.24
N SER A 30 2.41 8.57 1.09
CA SER A 30 2.42 9.82 1.86
C SER A 30 3.84 10.27 2.22
N GLY A 31 4.89 9.63 1.69
CA GLY A 31 6.28 9.96 1.99
C GLY A 31 6.78 9.47 3.36
N GLN A 32 6.00 8.65 4.07
CA GLN A 32 6.35 8.13 5.39
C GLN A 32 7.09 6.79 5.26
N GLY A 33 8.31 6.82 4.72
CA GLY A 33 9.08 5.61 4.39
C GLY A 33 9.36 4.69 5.57
N SER A 34 9.70 5.24 6.75
CA SER A 34 9.95 4.43 7.96
C SER A 34 8.70 3.68 8.41
N LEU A 35 7.53 4.34 8.42
CA LEU A 35 6.26 3.71 8.74
C LEU A 35 5.90 2.64 7.71
N ALA A 36 6.18 2.89 6.43
CA ALA A 36 5.96 1.90 5.37
C ALA A 36 6.80 0.63 5.60
N SER A 37 8.08 0.78 5.96
CA SER A 37 8.95 -0.35 6.25
C SER A 37 8.47 -1.15 7.46
N VAL A 38 8.16 -0.49 8.57
CA VAL A 38 7.67 -1.15 9.80
C VAL A 38 6.36 -1.90 9.54
N ALA A 39 5.45 -1.31 8.77
CA ALA A 39 4.19 -1.96 8.42
C ALA A 39 4.40 -3.22 7.55
N LEU A 40 5.39 -3.21 6.64
CA LEU A 40 5.73 -4.41 5.88
C LEU A 40 6.42 -5.49 6.72
N ASP A 41 7.26 -5.10 7.68
CA ASP A 41 7.89 -6.07 8.60
C ASP A 41 6.81 -6.80 9.42
N ARG A 42 5.79 -6.04 9.87
CA ARG A 42 4.62 -6.60 10.54
C ARG A 42 3.80 -7.53 9.63
N ALA A 43 3.67 -7.19 8.34
CA ALA A 43 2.96 -8.05 7.39
C ALA A 43 3.69 -9.39 7.21
N HIS A 44 5.00 -9.35 7.01
CA HIS A 44 5.83 -10.56 6.85
C HIS A 44 5.88 -11.41 8.13
N ALA A 45 5.79 -10.79 9.31
CA ALA A 45 5.73 -11.54 10.57
C ALA A 45 4.42 -12.33 10.75
N ASP A 46 3.31 -11.88 10.16
CA ASP A 46 2.03 -12.62 10.16
C ASP A 46 1.97 -13.66 9.05
N ASP A 47 2.41 -13.29 7.84
CA ASP A 47 2.47 -14.18 6.68
C ASP A 47 3.67 -13.79 5.78
N PRO A 48 4.80 -14.53 5.84
CA PRO A 48 5.97 -14.29 5.00
C PRO A 48 5.69 -14.48 3.50
N GLU A 49 4.67 -15.27 3.14
CA GLU A 49 4.33 -15.61 1.77
C GLU A 49 3.23 -14.71 1.19
N TYR A 50 2.76 -13.70 1.93
CA TYR A 50 1.70 -12.81 1.47
C TYR A 50 2.12 -12.04 0.20
N PRO A 51 1.57 -12.36 -0.99
CA PRO A 51 2.18 -11.96 -2.25
C PRO A 51 2.25 -10.43 -2.43
N MET A 52 1.22 -9.72 -1.94
CA MET A 52 1.17 -8.27 -2.03
C MET A 52 2.24 -7.60 -1.14
N ALA A 53 2.57 -8.18 0.01
CA ALA A 53 3.63 -7.65 0.87
C ALA A 53 5.01 -7.81 0.20
N GLN A 54 5.25 -8.93 -0.47
CA GLN A 54 6.49 -9.17 -1.21
C GLN A 54 6.66 -8.18 -2.38
N LEU A 55 5.63 -8.03 -3.20
CA LEU A 55 5.64 -7.07 -4.32
C LEU A 55 5.88 -5.63 -3.83
N LEU A 56 5.22 -5.24 -2.75
CA LEU A 56 5.38 -3.90 -2.19
C LEU A 56 6.76 -3.70 -1.56
N ARG A 57 7.32 -4.73 -0.93
CA ARG A 57 8.70 -4.72 -0.43
C ARG A 57 9.69 -4.48 -1.57
N GLU A 58 9.56 -5.22 -2.66
CA GLU A 58 10.41 -5.06 -3.83
C GLU A 58 10.27 -3.64 -4.40
N ALA A 59 9.05 -3.15 -4.58
CA ALA A 59 8.80 -1.81 -5.09
C ALA A 59 9.48 -0.70 -4.27
N ILE A 60 9.38 -0.80 -2.94
CA ILE A 60 9.96 0.19 -2.01
C ILE A 60 11.49 0.06 -1.99
N THR A 61 12.03 -1.15 -1.92
CA THR A 61 13.48 -1.39 -1.88
C THR A 61 14.18 -0.94 -3.16
N HIS A 62 13.53 -1.11 -4.33
CA HIS A 62 14.05 -0.63 -5.61
C HIS A 62 13.86 0.88 -5.83
N GLY A 63 13.38 1.61 -4.82
CA GLY A 63 13.29 3.06 -4.86
C GLY A 63 12.33 3.57 -5.92
N LEU A 64 11.27 2.82 -6.24
CA LEU A 64 10.22 3.35 -7.11
C LEU A 64 9.75 4.68 -6.49
N PRO A 65 9.62 5.76 -7.27
CA PRO A 65 9.08 7.00 -6.75
C PRO A 65 7.57 6.85 -6.52
N PRO A 66 7.04 7.32 -5.37
CA PRO A 66 5.62 7.19 -5.04
C PRO A 66 4.70 7.87 -6.06
N ASP A 67 5.21 8.85 -6.81
CA ASP A 67 4.47 9.56 -7.84
C ASP A 67 4.13 8.69 -9.05
N LEU A 68 4.94 7.68 -9.40
CA LEU A 68 4.60 6.73 -10.48
C LEU A 68 3.35 5.89 -10.15
N LEU A 69 3.13 5.59 -8.87
CA LEU A 69 1.93 4.87 -8.41
C LEU A 69 0.72 5.81 -8.28
N ARG A 70 0.97 7.08 -7.93
CA ARG A 70 -0.08 8.12 -7.87
C ARG A 70 -0.62 8.47 -9.25
N ASP A 71 0.23 8.53 -10.27
CA ASP A 71 -0.14 8.90 -11.63
C ASP A 71 -1.00 7.82 -12.31
N ARG A 72 -0.66 6.54 -12.11
CA ARG A 72 -1.49 5.40 -12.57
C ARG A 72 -2.91 5.41 -12.01
N ARG A 73 -3.10 5.90 -10.78
CA ARG A 73 -4.42 6.02 -10.16
C ARG A 73 -5.29 7.11 -10.80
N ASN A 74 -4.67 8.18 -11.31
CA ASN A 74 -5.38 9.30 -11.93
C ASN A 74 -5.73 9.01 -13.40
N ASN A 75 -4.86 8.31 -14.14
CA ASN A 75 -5.07 8.03 -15.57
C ASN A 75 -6.25 7.08 -15.88
N HIS A 76 -6.75 6.31 -14.91
CA HIS A 76 -7.95 5.46 -15.10
C HIS A 76 -9.29 6.21 -14.89
N ARG A 77 -9.26 7.48 -14.46
CA ARG A 77 -10.46 8.29 -14.25
C ARG A 77 -10.83 9.20 -15.43
N GLU A 78 -9.98 9.30 -16.45
CA GLU A 78 -10.14 10.28 -17.54
C GLU A 78 -10.65 9.68 -18.87
N SER A 79 -11.09 8.43 -18.90
CA SER A 79 -11.62 7.78 -20.11
C SER A 79 -13.13 7.55 -20.09
N VAL A 80 -13.90 8.61 -19.85
CA VAL A 80 -15.29 8.68 -20.35
C VAL A 80 -15.33 9.76 -21.43
N PRO A 81 -15.44 9.40 -22.72
CA PRO A 81 -15.68 10.39 -23.76
C PRO A 81 -17.02 11.06 -23.42
N SER A 82 -16.99 12.36 -23.15
CA SER A 82 -18.21 13.15 -23.21
C SER A 82 -18.68 13.08 -24.65
N ALA A 83 -19.73 12.29 -24.90
CA ALA A 83 -20.43 12.31 -26.16
C ALA A 83 -20.92 13.75 -26.38
N SER A 84 -20.23 14.47 -27.25
CA SER A 84 -20.65 15.79 -27.71
C SER A 84 -22.00 15.64 -28.40
N LEU A 85 -23.00 16.34 -27.85
CA LEU A 85 -24.26 16.67 -28.51
C LEU A 85 -24.03 17.64 -29.67
#